data_AF-A0AAV1CRD6-F1
#
_entry.id   AF-A0AAV1CRD6-F1
#
_cell.length_a   1.000
_cell.length_b   1.000
_cell.length_c   1.000
_cell.angle_alpha   90.00
_cell.angle_beta   90.00
_cell.angle_gamma   90.00
#
_symmetry.space_group_name_H-M   'P 1'
#
loop_
_entity.id
_entity.type
_entity.pdbx_description
1 polymer ?
#
loop_
_entity_poly.entity_id
_entity_poly.type
_entity_poly.pdbx_seq_one_letter_code
_entity_poly.pdbx_strand_id
1 'polypeptide(L)'
;MSPAKVDSTKKRDPKSQAEKTAKAIKSGSATFKKKGKKIRTKVTFHRPKTLKKDRNPKYPRISAPPRNKLDQYQILKYPLTTESAMKKIEDNNTLVFIVDIRANKRKIKDAVKQMYDIQTKKVNTLIR
;
A
#
# COMPACT_ATOMS: atom_id res chain seq x y z
N MET A 1 45.55 -58.55 38.31
CA MET A 1 45.86 -58.01 36.96
C MET A 1 45.73 -56.50 37.03
N SER A 2 46.82 -55.77 36.85
CA SER A 2 46.82 -54.29 36.79
C SER A 2 47.35 -53.86 35.42
N PRO A 3 46.70 -52.93 34.70
CA PRO A 3 47.06 -52.58 33.33
C PRO A 3 48.24 -51.59 33.29
N ALA A 4 49.08 -51.75 32.26
CA ALA A 4 50.24 -50.90 31.98
C ALA A 4 49.82 -49.47 31.59
N LYS A 5 50.57 -48.47 32.09
CA LYS A 5 50.46 -47.07 31.69
C LYS A 5 51.04 -46.86 30.30
N VAL A 6 50.27 -46.20 29.43
CA VAL A 6 50.69 -45.75 28.10
C VAL A 6 51.19 -44.32 28.21
N ASP A 7 52.47 -44.09 27.92
CA ASP A 7 53.10 -42.76 27.92
C ASP A 7 52.63 -41.91 26.75
N SER A 8 52.16 -40.70 27.05
CA SER A 8 51.56 -39.77 26.10
C SER A 8 52.38 -38.48 25.96
N THR A 9 53.44 -38.45 25.14
CA THR A 9 54.14 -37.20 24.80
C THR A 9 54.78 -37.21 23.39
N LYS A 10 53.98 -37.25 22.33
CA LYS A 10 54.44 -36.90 20.96
C LYS A 10 54.14 -35.43 20.67
N LYS A 11 55.17 -34.56 20.68
CA LYS A 11 55.07 -33.15 20.25
C LYS A 11 54.59 -33.09 18.80
N ARG A 12 53.54 -32.29 18.52
CA ARG A 12 52.97 -32.11 17.18
C ARG A 12 53.90 -31.25 16.32
N ASP A 13 54.02 -31.57 15.02
CA ASP A 13 54.92 -30.87 14.10
C ASP A 13 54.60 -29.36 14.00
N PRO A 14 55.59 -28.47 14.19
CA PRO A 14 55.37 -27.02 14.26
C PRO A 14 54.84 -26.44 12.95
N LYS A 15 55.23 -27.01 11.80
CA LYS A 15 54.75 -26.59 10.47
C LYS A 15 53.25 -26.90 10.28
N SER A 16 52.82 -28.09 10.71
CA SER A 16 51.40 -28.46 10.71
C SER A 16 50.57 -27.51 11.60
N GLN A 17 51.14 -27.11 12.74
CA GLN A 17 50.49 -26.21 13.66
C GLN A 17 50.39 -24.78 13.10
N ALA A 18 51.42 -24.29 12.42
CA ALA A 18 51.44 -22.99 11.75
C ALA A 18 50.46 -22.90 10.56
N GLU A 19 50.35 -23.96 9.75
CA GLU A 19 49.38 -23.99 8.65
C GLU A 19 47.94 -24.07 9.15
N LYS A 20 47.71 -24.78 10.27
CA LYS A 20 46.40 -24.85 10.93
C LYS A 20 45.99 -23.50 11.52
N THR A 21 46.91 -22.77 12.15
CA THR A 21 46.62 -21.43 12.68
C THR A 21 46.42 -20.41 11.57
N ALA A 22 47.22 -20.43 10.49
CA ALA A 22 47.05 -19.55 9.33
C ALA A 22 45.70 -19.78 8.63
N LYS A 23 45.29 -21.04 8.45
CA LYS A 23 43.97 -21.38 7.91
C LYS A 23 42.85 -20.87 8.83
N ALA A 24 42.98 -21.05 10.14
CA ALA A 24 41.99 -20.58 11.12
C ALA A 24 41.82 -19.04 11.17
N ILE A 25 42.90 -18.27 10.95
CA ILE A 25 42.86 -16.80 10.88
C ILE A 25 42.17 -16.34 9.59
N LYS A 26 42.44 -17.01 8.47
CA LYS A 26 41.91 -16.66 7.14
C LYS A 26 40.46 -17.08 6.96
N SER A 27 40.07 -18.23 7.51
CA SER A 27 38.72 -18.80 7.44
C SER A 27 37.82 -18.35 8.59
N GLY A 28 38.05 -17.13 9.11
CA GLY A 28 37.50 -16.61 10.37
C GLY A 28 36.14 -17.21 10.79
N SER A 29 36.08 -17.72 12.02
CA SER A 29 34.92 -18.38 12.65
C SER A 29 33.57 -17.90 12.11
N ALA A 30 32.86 -18.78 11.40
CA ALA A 30 31.55 -18.54 10.81
C ALA A 30 30.48 -18.10 11.84
N THR A 31 30.73 -18.32 13.13
CA THR A 31 29.80 -18.06 14.23
C THR A 31 29.89 -16.62 14.75
N PHE A 32 31.07 -16.00 14.65
CA PHE A 32 31.20 -14.57 14.90
C PHE A 32 31.22 -13.87 13.56
N LYS A 33 30.03 -13.58 13.03
CA LYS A 33 29.86 -12.47 12.10
C LYS A 33 30.39 -11.22 12.80
N LYS A 34 31.70 -10.95 12.73
CA LYS A 34 32.24 -9.62 12.98
C LYS A 34 31.43 -8.77 12.02
N LYS A 35 30.45 -8.02 12.54
CA LYS A 35 29.71 -7.04 11.74
C LYS A 35 30.80 -6.27 11.02
N GLY A 36 30.91 -6.47 9.70
CA GLY A 36 31.99 -5.87 8.93
C GLY A 36 32.06 -4.39 9.27
N LYS A 37 33.27 -3.84 9.44
CA LYS A 37 33.46 -2.45 9.85
C LYS A 37 32.61 -1.58 8.92
N LYS A 38 31.57 -0.93 9.46
CA LYS A 38 30.66 -0.11 8.65
C LYS A 38 31.37 1.20 8.32
N ILE A 39 31.96 1.27 7.13
CA ILE A 39 32.67 2.45 6.66
C ILE A 39 31.63 3.52 6.29
N ARG A 40 31.78 4.73 6.84
CA ARG A 40 30.96 5.88 6.50
C ARG A 40 31.69 6.69 5.44
N THR A 41 31.16 6.73 4.23
CA THR A 41 31.79 7.42 3.08
C THR A 41 31.42 8.90 2.95
N LYS A 42 30.37 9.34 3.63
CA LYS A 42 29.90 10.75 3.65
C LYS A 42 30.23 11.40 4.99
N VAL A 43 30.60 12.68 4.95
CA VAL A 43 30.82 13.52 6.14
C VAL A 43 29.50 13.78 6.89
N THR A 44 28.38 13.83 6.17
CA THR A 44 27.06 14.07 6.76
C THR A 44 26.41 12.78 7.30
N PHE A 45 25.92 12.86 8.54
CA PHE A 45 25.15 11.79 9.16
C PHE A 45 23.66 11.89 8.77
N HIS A 46 23.08 10.78 8.31
CA HIS A 46 21.65 10.70 8.00
C HIS A 46 21.00 9.67 8.91
N ARG A 47 19.78 9.96 9.39
CA ARG A 47 19.00 9.01 10.17
C ARG A 47 18.81 7.72 9.34
N PRO A 48 19.17 6.54 9.88
CA PRO A 48 18.93 5.28 9.17
C PRO A 48 17.43 5.09 8.96
N LYS A 49 17.07 4.48 7.83
CA LYS A 49 15.68 4.07 7.60
C LYS A 49 15.33 2.98 8.61
N THR A 50 14.33 3.25 9.44
CA THR A 50 13.79 2.31 10.41
C THR A 50 12.48 1.73 9.90
N LEU A 51 12.07 0.58 10.44
CA LEU A 51 10.74 0.04 10.20
C LEU A 51 9.69 1.02 10.75
N LYS A 52 8.76 1.44 9.90
CA LYS A 52 7.56 2.16 10.30
C LYS A 52 6.40 1.17 10.30
N LYS A 53 5.76 0.98 11.46
CA LYS A 53 4.56 0.15 11.57
C LYS A 53 3.34 0.97 11.16
N ASP A 54 2.35 0.30 10.58
CA ASP A 54 1.06 0.92 10.30
C ASP A 54 0.29 1.23 11.60
N ARG A 55 -0.65 2.18 11.53
CA ARG A 55 -1.48 2.54 12.68
C ARG A 55 -2.50 1.43 12.96
N ASN A 56 -2.35 0.75 14.10
CA ASN A 56 -3.32 -0.22 14.60
C ASN A 56 -3.96 0.30 15.91
N PRO A 57 -5.08 1.03 15.86
CA PRO A 57 -5.72 1.57 17.06
C PRO A 57 -6.38 0.45 17.89
N LYS A 58 -6.34 0.57 19.22
CA LYS A 58 -6.95 -0.42 20.13
C LYS A 58 -8.47 -0.42 20.09
N TYR A 59 -9.08 0.69 19.70
CA TYR A 59 -10.52 0.88 19.60
C TYR A 59 -10.85 1.76 18.38
N PRO A 60 -12.02 1.58 17.75
CA PRO A 60 -12.45 2.46 16.66
C PRO A 60 -12.82 3.84 17.21
N ARG A 61 -12.47 4.92 16.49
CA ARG A 61 -12.79 6.30 16.90
C ARG A 61 -14.28 6.64 16.78
N ILE A 62 -15.00 5.92 15.93
CA ILE A 62 -16.44 6.07 15.70
C ILE A 62 -17.02 4.67 15.73
N SER A 63 -18.15 4.49 16.41
CA SER A 63 -18.80 3.19 16.56
C SER A 63 -19.28 2.59 15.24
N ALA A 64 -19.83 3.42 14.34
CA ALA A 64 -20.33 2.99 13.03
C ALA A 64 -19.91 3.97 11.92
N PRO A 65 -19.62 3.47 10.70
CA PRO A 65 -19.34 4.32 9.56
C PRO A 65 -20.60 5.09 9.12
N PRO A 66 -20.47 6.35 8.65
CA PRO A 66 -21.60 7.12 8.16
C PRO A 66 -22.11 6.56 6.82
N ARG A 67 -23.43 6.59 6.63
CA ARG A 67 -24.05 6.25 5.34
C ARG A 67 -23.75 7.31 4.28
N ASN A 68 -23.66 6.88 3.02
CA ASN A 68 -23.61 7.83 1.91
C ASN A 68 -24.96 8.56 1.82
N LYS A 69 -24.93 9.90 1.91
CA LYS A 69 -26.12 10.75 1.78
C LYS A 69 -26.45 11.10 0.34
N LEU A 70 -25.51 10.96 -0.60
CA LEU A 70 -25.74 11.23 -2.02
C LEU A 70 -26.14 9.93 -2.72
N ASP A 71 -27.41 9.57 -2.57
CA ASP A 71 -28.06 8.48 -3.29
C ASP A 71 -28.67 8.96 -4.62
N GLN A 72 -29.30 8.05 -5.36
CA GLN A 72 -29.83 8.31 -6.71
C GLN A 72 -30.94 9.37 -6.68
N TYR A 73 -31.80 9.33 -5.65
CA TYR A 73 -32.89 10.27 -5.44
C TYR A 73 -32.39 11.66 -5.10
N GLN A 74 -31.31 11.77 -4.31
CA GLN A 74 -30.73 13.06 -3.99
C GLN A 74 -29.91 13.63 -5.16
N ILE A 75 -29.32 12.77 -6.00
CA ILE A 75 -28.60 13.18 -7.22
C ILE A 75 -29.57 13.74 -8.27
N LEU A 76 -30.65 13.01 -8.59
CA LEU A 76 -31.65 13.41 -9.59
C LEU A 76 -32.87 14.00 -8.88
N LYS A 77 -32.97 15.34 -8.84
CA LYS A 77 -34.04 16.01 -8.07
C LYS A 77 -35.36 16.01 -8.83
N TYR A 78 -35.38 16.56 -10.03
CA TYR A 78 -36.57 16.60 -10.89
C TYR A 78 -36.19 16.86 -12.35
N PRO A 79 -37.03 16.41 -13.32
CA PRO A 79 -36.86 16.76 -14.72
C PRO A 79 -37.21 18.23 -14.95
N LEU A 80 -36.49 18.89 -15.85
CA LEU A 80 -36.79 20.27 -16.24
C LEU A 80 -37.79 20.25 -17.38
N THR A 81 -38.95 20.86 -17.18
CA THR A 81 -40.10 20.84 -18.10
C THR A 81 -40.31 22.16 -18.86
N THR A 82 -39.24 22.91 -19.11
CA THR A 82 -39.32 24.16 -19.90
C THR A 82 -39.46 23.86 -21.39
N GLU A 83 -40.00 24.79 -22.19
CA GLU A 83 -40.14 24.63 -23.65
C GLU A 83 -38.82 24.24 -24.32
N SER A 84 -37.72 24.87 -23.93
CA SER A 84 -36.37 24.57 -24.41
C SER A 84 -35.88 23.17 -24.03
N ALA A 85 -36.36 22.62 -22.90
CA ALA A 85 -36.05 21.27 -22.46
C ALA A 85 -36.90 20.25 -23.22
N MET A 86 -38.20 20.52 -23.39
CA MET A 86 -39.11 19.70 -24.20
C MET A 86 -38.59 19.56 -25.63
N LYS A 87 -38.18 20.68 -26.25
CA LYS A 87 -37.55 20.67 -27.58
C LYS A 87 -36.30 19.79 -27.65
N LYS A 88 -35.47 19.76 -26.59
CA LYS A 88 -34.28 18.90 -26.53
C LYS A 88 -34.58 17.41 -26.37
N ILE A 89 -35.75 17.07 -25.85
CA ILE A 89 -36.23 15.68 -25.78
C ILE A 89 -36.58 15.20 -27.19
N GLU A 90 -37.29 16.02 -27.96
CA GLU A 90 -37.74 15.71 -29.32
C GLU A 90 -36.59 15.71 -30.33
N ASP A 91 -35.84 16.81 -30.44
CA ASP A 91 -34.86 17.01 -31.51
C ASP A 91 -33.59 16.15 -31.31
N ASN A 92 -33.11 16.07 -30.07
CA ASN A 92 -31.78 15.55 -29.76
C ASN A 92 -31.81 14.23 -28.97
N ASN A 93 -32.98 13.75 -28.56
CA ASN A 93 -33.16 12.62 -27.64
C ASN A 93 -32.33 12.82 -26.35
N THR A 94 -32.45 14.01 -25.75
CA THR A 94 -31.76 14.37 -24.50
C THR A 94 -32.73 14.79 -23.41
N LEU A 95 -32.69 14.11 -22.27
CA LEU A 95 -33.42 14.49 -21.07
C LEU A 95 -32.64 15.57 -20.29
N VAL A 96 -33.36 16.57 -19.78
CA VAL A 96 -32.78 17.64 -18.95
C VAL A 96 -33.28 17.48 -17.52
N PHE A 97 -32.36 17.39 -16.57
CA PHE A 97 -32.66 17.25 -15.15
C PHE A 97 -32.02 18.38 -14.35
N ILE A 98 -32.69 18.76 -13.26
CA ILE A 98 -32.06 19.50 -12.17
C ILE A 98 -31.44 18.48 -11.21
N VAL A 99 -30.16 18.68 -10.91
CA VAL A 99 -29.34 17.74 -10.14
C VAL A 99 -28.70 18.43 -8.93
N ASP A 100 -28.15 17.63 -8.00
CA ASP A 100 -27.33 18.18 -6.92
C ASP A 100 -26.00 18.74 -7.41
N ILE A 101 -25.58 19.89 -6.86
CA ILE A 101 -24.35 20.61 -7.23
C ILE A 101 -23.10 19.75 -7.02
N ARG A 102 -23.13 18.82 -6.06
CA ARG A 102 -21.99 17.95 -5.74
C ARG A 102 -21.92 16.71 -6.64
N ALA A 103 -22.91 16.49 -7.50
CA ALA A 103 -22.97 15.32 -8.36
C ALA A 103 -22.01 15.48 -9.56
N ASN A 104 -21.23 14.44 -9.83
CA ASN A 104 -20.38 14.38 -11.01
C ASN A 104 -21.08 13.63 -12.15
N LYS A 105 -20.57 13.75 -13.37
CA LYS A 105 -21.16 13.12 -14.57
C LYS A 105 -21.31 11.59 -14.44
N ARG A 106 -20.38 10.92 -13.75
CA ARG A 106 -20.43 9.46 -13.50
C ARG A 106 -21.60 9.09 -12.58
N LYS A 107 -21.74 9.76 -11.44
CA LYS A 107 -22.85 9.56 -10.50
C LYS A 107 -24.21 9.84 -11.17
N ILE A 108 -24.31 10.89 -11.99
CA ILE A 108 -25.55 11.20 -12.72
C ILE A 108 -25.88 10.08 -13.72
N LYS A 109 -24.88 9.61 -14.48
CA LYS A 109 -25.05 8.47 -15.40
C LYS A 109 -25.56 7.21 -14.69
N ASP A 110 -24.96 6.88 -13.54
CA ASP A 110 -25.33 5.71 -12.76
C ASP A 110 -26.72 5.88 -12.13
N ALA A 111 -27.04 7.07 -11.61
CA ALA A 111 -28.35 7.37 -11.04
C ALA A 111 -29.47 7.28 -12.08
N VAL A 112 -29.26 7.81 -13.29
CA VAL A 112 -30.26 7.71 -14.38
C VAL A 112 -30.46 6.26 -14.79
N LYS A 113 -29.38 5.48 -14.88
CA LYS A 113 -29.46 4.05 -15.18
C LYS A 113 -30.22 3.29 -14.10
N GLN A 114 -30.01 3.60 -12.82
CA GLN A 114 -30.69 2.88 -11.74
C GLN A 114 -32.15 3.30 -11.56
N MET A 115 -32.47 4.58 -11.77
CA MET A 115 -33.82 5.10 -11.56
C MET A 115 -34.77 4.76 -12.70
N TYR A 116 -34.28 4.80 -13.94
CA TYR A 116 -35.11 4.71 -15.14
C TYR A 116 -34.73 3.54 -16.06
N ASP A 117 -33.69 2.76 -15.73
CA ASP A 117 -33.12 1.69 -16.57
C ASP A 117 -32.71 2.14 -17.99
N ILE A 118 -32.27 3.40 -18.11
CA ILE A 118 -31.86 3.99 -19.38
C ILE A 118 -30.34 3.96 -19.53
N GLN A 119 -29.85 3.50 -20.69
CA GLN A 119 -28.44 3.60 -21.04
C GLN A 119 -28.10 4.99 -21.59
N THR A 120 -27.32 5.77 -20.84
CA THR A 120 -26.91 7.11 -21.27
C THR A 120 -25.64 7.09 -22.12
N LYS A 121 -25.69 7.73 -23.29
CA LYS A 121 -24.52 7.90 -24.18
C LYS A 121 -23.51 8.91 -23.62
N LYS A 122 -23.96 10.13 -23.35
CA LYS A 122 -23.16 11.24 -22.80
C LYS A 122 -23.94 12.04 -21.76
N VAL A 123 -23.23 12.66 -20.82
CA VAL A 123 -23.82 13.55 -19.80
C VAL A 123 -23.13 14.91 -19.86
N ASN A 124 -23.93 15.96 -20.01
CA ASN A 124 -23.49 17.35 -19.98
C ASN A 124 -24.06 18.03 -18.74
N THR A 125 -23.28 18.89 -18.12
CA THR A 125 -23.64 19.58 -16.86
C THR A 125 -23.30 21.05 -16.99
N LEU A 126 -24.18 21.92 -16.50
CA LEU A 126 -23.98 23.36 -16.36
C LEU A 126 -24.45 23.78 -14.97
N ILE A 127 -23.86 24.85 -14.43
CA ILE A 127 -24.35 25.50 -13.21
C ILE A 127 -25.28 26.63 -13.68
N ARG A 128 -26.49 26.67 -13.13
CA ARG A 128 -27.52 27.68 -13.43
C ARG A 128 -27.56 28.72 -12.33
#